data_AF-A0A1B6G4A0-F1
#
_entry.id   AF-A0A1B6G4A0-F1
#
_cell.length_a   1.000
_cell.length_b   1.000
_cell.length_c   1.000
_cell.angle_alpha   90.00
_cell.angle_beta   90.00
_cell.angle_gamma   90.00
#
_symmetry.space_group_name_H-M   'P 1'
#
loop_
_entity.id
_entity.type
_entity.pdbx_description
1 polymer ?
#
loop_
_entity_poly.entity_id
_entity_poly.type
_entity_poly.pdbx_seq_one_letter_code
_entity_poly.pdbx_strand_id
1 'polypeptide(L)'
;RDPNRDRAEYLELLQKDLCVYYSYNESLMNRFIKMFPLGELVEFLEASDANRPLTIRTNTLKTRRRDLAQALINRGVNLDPIGDWTKVGLVIYSSQVPIGATPEYAAGHYMLQDASSFLPVMAL
;
A
#
# COMPACT_ATOMS: atom_id res chain seq x y z
N ARG A 1 -20.33 -13.54 -27.55
CA ARG A 1 -19.35 -14.60 -27.81
C ARG A 1 -19.35 -14.84 -29.31
N ASP A 2 -18.22 -14.67 -29.97
CA ASP A 2 -18.12 -15.02 -31.39
C ASP A 2 -18.17 -16.57 -31.48
N PRO A 3 -19.08 -17.16 -32.27
CA PRO A 3 -19.19 -18.61 -32.39
C PRO A 3 -17.93 -19.28 -32.98
N ASN A 4 -17.05 -18.53 -33.64
CA ASN A 4 -15.84 -19.06 -34.27
C ASN A 4 -14.57 -18.95 -33.42
N ARG A 5 -14.64 -18.40 -32.21
CA ARG A 5 -13.47 -18.28 -31.32
C ARG A 5 -13.63 -19.09 -30.05
N ASP A 6 -12.63 -19.91 -29.75
CA ASP A 6 -12.58 -20.64 -28.49
C ASP A 6 -12.20 -19.72 -27.31
N ARG A 7 -12.62 -20.11 -26.10
CA ARG A 7 -12.29 -19.40 -24.87
C ARG A 7 -10.77 -19.31 -24.66
N ALA A 8 -10.01 -20.32 -25.07
CA ALA A 8 -8.56 -20.33 -24.91
C ALA A 8 -7.91 -19.16 -25.66
N GLU A 9 -8.32 -18.90 -26.91
CA GLU A 9 -7.78 -17.80 -27.72
C GLU A 9 -8.05 -16.43 -27.09
N TYR A 10 -9.24 -16.23 -26.50
CA TYR A 10 -9.55 -14.99 -25.79
C TYR A 10 -8.68 -14.78 -24.54
N LEU A 11 -8.33 -15.86 -23.84
CA LEU A 11 -7.47 -15.77 -22.66
C LEU A 11 -6.02 -15.49 -23.02
N GLU A 12 -5.51 -16.08 -24.10
CA GLU A 12 -4.17 -15.79 -24.61
C GLU A 12 -4.04 -14.33 -25.06
N LEU A 13 -5.04 -13.82 -25.78
CA LEU A 13 -5.09 -12.42 -26.17
C LEU A 13 -5.11 -11.50 -24.95
N LEU A 14 -5.99 -11.77 -23.98
CA LEU A 14 -6.09 -10.99 -22.74
C LEU A 14 -4.77 -11.00 -21.97
N GLN A 15 -4.12 -12.16 -21.84
CA GLN A 15 -2.84 -12.27 -21.15
C GLN A 15 -1.78 -11.40 -21.84
N LYS A 16 -1.71 -11.45 -23.17
CA LYS A 16 -0.76 -10.64 -23.95
C LYS A 16 -1.01 -9.15 -23.77
N ASP A 17 -2.27 -8.73 -23.84
CA ASP A 17 -2.67 -7.32 -23.66
C ASP A 17 -2.30 -6.82 -22.26
N LEU A 18 -2.58 -7.61 -21.21
CA LEU A 18 -2.22 -7.27 -19.84
C LEU A 18 -0.70 -7.24 -19.61
N CYS A 19 0.07 -8.14 -20.22
CA CYS A 19 1.54 -8.11 -20.15
C CYS A 19 2.10 -6.82 -20.76
N VAL A 20 1.55 -6.39 -21.90
CA VAL A 20 1.99 -5.16 -22.58
C VAL A 20 1.58 -3.92 -21.76
N TYR A 21 0.36 -3.87 -21.26
CA TYR A 21 -0.15 -2.71 -20.54
C TYR A 21 0.53 -2.50 -19.19
N TYR A 22 0.61 -3.56 -18.36
CA TYR A 22 1.20 -3.49 -17.01
C TYR A 22 2.70 -3.85 -16.98
N SER A 23 3.33 -4.06 -18.14
CA SER A 23 4.76 -4.37 -18.27
C SER A 23 5.26 -5.59 -17.45
N TYR A 24 4.37 -6.57 -17.20
CA TYR A 24 4.74 -7.82 -16.55
C TYR A 24 5.21 -8.87 -17.55
N ASN A 25 6.06 -9.80 -17.10
CA ASN A 25 6.44 -10.95 -17.91
C ASN A 25 5.28 -11.97 -17.98
N GLU A 26 5.27 -12.76 -19.05
CA GLU A 26 4.21 -13.75 -19.30
C GLU A 26 4.08 -14.78 -18.16
N SER A 27 5.21 -15.18 -17.57
CA SER A 27 5.24 -16.16 -16.47
C SER A 27 4.52 -15.65 -15.22
N LEU A 28 4.72 -14.37 -14.85
CA LEU A 28 4.07 -13.79 -13.68
C LEU A 28 2.60 -13.48 -13.96
N MET A 29 2.28 -12.94 -15.15
CA MET A 29 0.90 -12.68 -15.53
C MET A 29 0.06 -13.96 -15.56
N ASN A 30 0.61 -15.06 -16.07
CA ASN A 30 -0.05 -16.37 -16.04
C ASN A 30 -0.32 -16.85 -14.60
N ARG A 31 0.58 -16.53 -13.65
CA ARG A 31 0.34 -16.83 -12.23
C ARG A 31 -0.79 -15.97 -11.67
N PHE A 32 -0.82 -14.67 -11.97
CA PHE A 32 -1.89 -13.78 -11.49
C PHE A 32 -3.27 -14.18 -12.03
N ILE A 33 -3.39 -14.48 -13.33
CA ILE A 33 -4.64 -14.94 -13.95
C ILE A 33 -5.15 -16.25 -13.32
N LYS A 34 -4.24 -17.11 -12.83
CA LYS A 34 -4.61 -18.36 -12.14
C LYS A 34 -4.97 -18.16 -10.67
N MET A 35 -4.46 -17.11 -10.02
CA MET A 35 -4.71 -16.82 -8.61
C MET A 35 -5.98 -16.01 -8.39
N PHE A 36 -6.28 -15.05 -9.27
CA PHE A 36 -7.41 -14.14 -9.12
C PHE A 36 -8.49 -14.37 -10.17
N PRO A 37 -9.78 -14.26 -9.80
CA PRO A 37 -10.85 -14.09 -10.78
C PRO A 37 -10.57 -12.88 -11.67
N LEU A 38 -10.99 -12.93 -12.94
CA LEU A 38 -10.70 -11.87 -13.92
C LEU A 38 -11.20 -10.47 -13.49
N GLY A 39 -12.27 -10.39 -12.71
CA GLY A 39 -12.76 -9.11 -12.18
C GLY A 39 -11.81 -8.48 -11.16
N GLU A 40 -11.27 -9.28 -10.25
CA GLU A 40 -10.33 -8.83 -9.20
C GLU A 40 -8.90 -8.68 -9.73
N LEU A 41 -8.55 -9.39 -10.80
CA LEU A 41 -7.22 -9.34 -11.40
C LEU A 41 -6.84 -7.91 -11.82
N VAL A 42 -7.77 -7.20 -12.48
CA VAL A 42 -7.49 -5.84 -12.95
C VAL A 42 -7.30 -4.90 -11.76
N GLU A 43 -8.17 -4.98 -10.74
CA GLU A 43 -8.03 -4.18 -9.52
C GLU A 43 -6.71 -4.45 -8.79
N PHE A 44 -6.28 -5.72 -8.75
CA PHE A 44 -4.99 -6.11 -8.17
C PHE A 44 -3.79 -5.51 -8.93
N LEU A 45 -3.82 -5.53 -10.26
CA LEU A 45 -2.76 -4.97 -11.09
C LEU A 45 -2.73 -3.44 -10.96
N GLU A 46 -3.88 -2.77 -10.99
CA GLU A 46 -3.98 -1.32 -10.79
C GLU A 46 -3.47 -0.90 -9.40
N ALA A 47 -3.85 -1.63 -8.36
CA ALA A 47 -3.38 -1.36 -7.00
C ALA A 47 -1.87 -1.63 -6.81
N SER A 48 -1.30 -2.52 -7.62
CA SER A 48 0.14 -2.84 -7.57
C SER A 48 1.00 -1.73 -8.19
N ASP A 49 0.47 -1.02 -9.19
CA ASP A 49 1.12 0.14 -9.82
C ASP A 49 0.85 1.45 -9.08
N ALA A 50 -0.18 1.49 -8.24
CA ALA A 50 -0.46 2.65 -7.42
C ALA A 50 0.68 2.93 -6.41
N ASN A 51 1.00 4.21 -6.23
CA ASN A 51 1.97 4.63 -5.23
C ASN A 51 1.50 4.21 -3.83
N ARG A 52 2.33 3.46 -3.11
CA ARG A 52 2.02 3.02 -1.76
C ARG A 52 1.84 4.24 -0.83
N PRO A 53 0.80 4.24 0.02
CA PRO A 53 0.60 5.31 0.99
C PRO A 53 1.77 5.33 2.00
N LEU A 54 2.26 6.51 2.32
CA LEU A 54 3.31 6.66 3.32
C LEU A 54 2.71 6.49 4.71
N THR A 55 3.22 5.53 5.48
CA THR A 55 2.73 5.23 6.82
C THR A 55 3.86 5.24 7.84
N ILE A 56 3.53 5.61 9.08
CA ILE A 56 4.45 5.62 10.22
C ILE A 56 3.87 4.87 11.40
N ARG A 57 4.75 4.25 12.18
CA ARG A 57 4.42 3.64 13.46
C ARG A 57 4.93 4.48 14.60
N THR A 58 4.02 4.86 15.50
CA THR A 58 4.36 5.55 16.74
C THR A 58 5.15 4.63 17.68
N ASN A 59 6.24 5.15 18.25
CA ASN A 59 6.96 4.50 19.33
C ASN A 59 6.30 4.81 20.68
N THR A 60 5.47 3.87 21.15
CA THR A 60 4.68 4.00 22.38
C THR A 60 5.53 4.06 23.65
N LEU A 61 6.82 3.69 23.59
CA LEU A 61 7.75 3.86 24.70
C LEU A 61 8.14 5.33 24.94
N LYS A 62 8.07 6.17 23.89
CA LYS A 62 8.53 7.56 23.94
C LYS A 62 7.40 8.58 23.84
N THR A 63 6.33 8.27 23.12
CA THR A 63 5.21 9.20 22.91
C THR A 63 3.90 8.46 22.65
N ARG A 64 2.76 9.13 22.89
CA ARG A 64 1.45 8.61 22.52
C ARG A 64 1.12 9.04 21.10
N ARG A 65 0.33 8.24 20.37
CA ARG A 65 -0.09 8.54 18.99
C ARG A 65 -0.73 9.91 18.84
N ARG A 66 -1.58 10.31 19.81
CA ARG A 66 -2.25 11.61 19.80
C ARG A 66 -1.27 12.77 19.92
N ASP A 67 -0.30 12.65 20.82
CA ASP A 67 0.69 13.69 21.07
C ASP A 67 1.65 13.82 19.88
N LEU A 68 2.05 12.69 19.29
CA LEU A 68 2.83 12.68 18.05
C LEU A 68 2.07 13.30 16.88
N ALA A 69 0.80 12.93 16.69
CA ALA A 69 -0.06 13.50 15.65
C ALA A 69 -0.12 15.02 15.79
N GLN A 70 -0.36 15.53 17.00
CA GLN A 70 -0.39 16.98 17.25
C GLN A 70 0.95 17.64 16.93
N ALA A 71 2.08 17.04 17.33
CA ALA A 71 3.40 17.58 17.04
C ALA A 71 3.67 17.67 15.54
N LEU A 72 3.30 16.65 14.77
CA LEU A 72 3.46 16.62 13.32
C LEU A 72 2.50 17.57 12.59
N ILE A 73 1.24 17.69 13.04
CA ILE A 73 0.27 18.67 12.51
C ILE A 73 0.79 20.09 12.71
N ASN A 74 1.37 20.39 13.87
CA ASN A 74 1.98 21.70 14.15
C ASN A 74 3.17 22.03 13.23
N ARG A 75 3.79 21.02 12.61
CA ARG A 75 4.84 21.18 11.59
C ARG A 75 4.32 21.20 10.15
N GLY A 76 3.01 21.23 9.95
CA GLY A 76 2.39 21.24 8.62
C GLY A 76 2.38 19.87 7.93
N VAL A 77 2.43 18.78 8.70
CA VAL A 77 2.20 17.43 8.17
C VAL A 77 0.71 17.13 8.17
N ASN A 78 0.17 16.76 7.00
CA ASN A 78 -1.19 16.25 6.87
C ASN A 78 -1.18 14.74 7.09
N LEU A 79 -1.86 14.29 8.15
CA LEU A 79 -1.84 12.90 8.59
C LEU A 79 -3.15 12.52 9.25
N ASP A 80 -3.50 11.24 9.15
CA ASP A 80 -4.67 10.65 9.79
C ASP A 80 -4.35 9.27 10.39
N PRO A 81 -5.18 8.77 11.32
CA PRO A 81 -5.16 7.36 11.72
C PRO A 81 -5.34 6.42 10.51
N ILE A 82 -4.58 5.32 10.43
CA ILE A 82 -4.78 4.30 9.37
C ILE A 82 -6.16 3.63 9.45
N GLY A 83 -6.70 3.52 10.66
CA GLY A 83 -8.01 2.95 10.93
C GLY A 83 -8.10 2.46 12.37
N ASP A 84 -9.28 2.00 12.76
CA ASP A 84 -9.57 1.61 14.15
C ASP A 84 -8.89 0.30 14.58
N TRP A 85 -8.36 -0.47 13.62
CA TRP A 85 -7.64 -1.72 13.86
C TRP A 85 -6.23 -1.51 14.43
N THR A 86 -5.68 -0.29 14.40
CA THR A 86 -4.37 0.03 14.98
C THR A 86 -4.42 1.25 15.89
N LYS A 87 -3.81 1.12 17.07
CA LYS A 87 -3.67 2.22 18.03
C LYS A 87 -2.40 3.07 17.80
N VAL A 88 -1.52 2.63 16.90
CA VAL A 88 -0.16 3.20 16.74
C VAL A 88 0.14 3.75 15.34
N GLY A 89 -0.61 3.33 14.32
CA GLY A 89 -0.38 3.72 12.93
C GLY A 89 -0.93 5.10 12.59
N LEU A 90 -0.19 5.83 11.75
CA LEU A 90 -0.64 7.06 11.09
C LEU A 90 -0.30 6.98 9.59
N VAL A 91 -1.22 7.42 8.73
CA VAL A 91 -1.01 7.65 7.29
C VAL A 91 -0.63 9.11 7.08
N ILE A 92 0.31 9.36 6.17
CA ILE A 92 0.77 10.68 5.81
C ILE A 92 0.35 10.95 4.37
N TYR A 93 -0.46 11.99 4.17
CA TYR A 93 -0.93 12.39 2.84
C TYR A 93 0.02 13.39 2.19
N SER A 94 0.49 14.37 2.97
CA SER A 94 1.40 15.41 2.48
C SER A 94 2.21 15.98 3.62
N SER A 95 3.43 16.42 3.32
CA SER A 95 4.29 17.06 4.31
C SER A 95 5.16 18.11 3.66
N GLN A 96 5.30 19.27 4.30
CA GLN A 96 6.27 20.29 3.90
C GLN A 96 7.71 19.90 4.24
N VAL A 97 7.89 19.16 5.34
CA VAL A 97 9.20 18.67 5.80
C VAL A 97 9.31 17.17 5.52
N PRO A 98 10.44 16.66 4.99
CA PRO A 98 10.61 15.22 4.80
C PRO A 98 10.43 14.46 6.13
N ILE A 99 9.56 13.44 6.12
CA ILE A 99 9.19 12.69 7.33
C ILE A 99 10.38 11.96 7.96
N GLY A 100 11.41 11.62 7.18
CA GLY A 100 12.66 11.05 7.68
C GLY A 100 13.65 12.08 8.26
N ALA A 101 13.34 13.38 8.21
CA ALA A 101 14.23 14.45 8.65
C ALA A 101 13.64 15.30 9.80
N THR A 102 12.51 14.88 10.37
CA THR A 102 11.91 15.59 11.51
C THR A 102 12.73 15.33 12.79
N PRO A 103 12.76 16.29 13.73
CA PRO A 103 13.34 16.05 15.06
C PRO A 103 12.68 14.88 15.78
N GLU A 104 11.38 14.66 15.56
CA GLU A 104 10.63 13.55 16.15
C GLU A 104 11.11 12.18 15.62
N TYR A 105 11.44 12.10 14.34
CA TYR A 105 12.06 10.92 13.75
C TYR A 105 13.47 10.69 14.32
N ALA A 106 14.31 11.74 14.38
CA ALA A 106 15.65 11.66 14.95
C ALA A 106 15.65 11.28 16.44
N ALA A 107 14.65 11.75 17.20
CA ALA A 107 14.43 11.38 18.59
C ALA A 107 13.85 9.96 18.75
N GLY A 108 13.49 9.29 17.66
CA GLY A 108 12.92 7.93 17.65
C GLY A 108 11.49 7.86 18.17
N HIS A 109 10.71 8.94 18.06
CA HIS A 109 9.29 8.97 18.43
C HIS A 109 8.41 8.17 17.46
N TYR A 110 8.87 7.93 16.24
CA TYR A 110 8.23 7.04 15.29
C TYR A 110 9.24 6.43 14.32
N MET A 111 8.79 5.42 13.58
CA MET A 111 9.52 4.78 12.49
C MET A 111 8.68 4.73 11.22
N LEU A 112 9.34 4.84 10.06
CA LEU A 112 8.74 4.66 8.76
C LEU A 112 8.52 3.16 8.53
N GLN A 113 7.26 2.73 8.46
CA GLN A 113 6.88 1.32 8.35
C GLN A 113 5.55 1.20 7.64
N ASP A 114 5.44 0.22 6.74
CA ASP A 114 4.22 -0.04 6.00
C ASP A 114 3.10 -0.59 6.90
N ALA A 115 1.85 -0.27 6.59
CA ALA A 115 0.69 -0.73 7.35
C ALA A 115 0.62 -2.27 7.45
N SER A 116 1.01 -2.98 6.39
CA SER A 116 1.03 -4.46 6.37
C SER A 116 1.98 -5.04 7.43
N SER A 117 3.05 -4.33 7.77
CA SER A 117 4.03 -4.78 8.78
C SER A 117 3.47 -4.82 10.20
N PHE A 118 2.34 -4.15 10.45
CA PHE A 118 1.72 -4.13 11.78
C PHE A 118 0.92 -5.39 12.06
N LEU A 119 0.30 -5.97 11.04
CA LEU A 119 -0.66 -7.06 11.17
C LEU A 119 -0.08 -8.30 11.86
N PRO A 120 1.13 -8.79 11.53
CA PRO A 120 1.67 -9.99 12.18
C PRO A 120 1.84 -9.83 13.69
N VAL A 121 2.24 -8.64 14.17
CA VAL A 121 2.48 -8.39 15.60
C VAL A 121 1.18 -8.13 16.35
N MET A 122 0.17 -7.57 15.68
CA MET A 122 -1.15 -7.34 16.27
C MET A 122 -1.96 -8.62 16.43
N ALA A 123 -1.64 -9.67 15.66
CA ALA A 123 -2.30 -10.96 15.72
C ALA A 123 -1.72 -11.93 16.77
N LEU A 124 -0.55 -11.61 17.35
CA LEU A 124 0.09 -12.37 18.44
C LEU A 124 -0.53 -12.04 19.80
#